data_AF-A0A3S1EY89-F1
#
_entry.id   AF-A0A3S1EY89-F1
#
_cell.length_a   1.000
_cell.length_b   1.000
_cell.length_c   1.000
_cell.angle_alpha   90.00
_cell.angle_beta   90.00
_cell.angle_gamma   90.00
#
_symmetry.space_group_name_H-M   'P 1'
#
loop_
_entity.id
_entity.type
_entity.pdbx_description
1 polymer ?
#
loop_
_entity_poly.entity_id
_entity_poly.type
_entity_poly.pdbx_seq_one_letter_code
_entity_poly.pdbx_strand_id
1 'polypeptide(L)'
;ATMPADTQMGMVAAFERFGFRVNPLMKLFDSVEGLLEQYRLIESNRATLGYDIDGVVYKVNSLELQQRLGFVSRSPRWAIAHKFPAEKATTILTGIDIQVGRTGALTPVARLAPVTVGGVVVTNATLHNEDYIKGIGNSGQPIREGRDIRIGDTVSIQRAGDVIPQVIDVVMEKRPPDSVPYAFPVLCPACGSHAVREEGEAVRRCTGGLICPAQAVERLRHFVSRGAFDIEGLGEKQIEFFFHAEDPSLRIYSPADIFTLKARQAASLTKLENVDGFGATSVRKLFAAIDDRRQVE
;
A
#
# COMPACT_ATOMS: atom_id res chain seq x y z
N ALA A 1 -6.43 -31.06 -24.39
CA ALA A 1 -6.33 -30.16 -25.56
C ALA A 1 -4.86 -29.95 -25.86
N THR A 2 -4.45 -30.02 -27.13
CA THR A 2 -3.06 -29.79 -27.53
C THR A 2 -2.73 -28.30 -27.37
N MET A 3 -1.60 -27.97 -26.75
CA MET A 3 -1.14 -26.59 -26.62
C MET A 3 -0.84 -26.01 -28.01
N PRO A 4 -1.26 -24.77 -28.34
CA PRO A 4 -0.98 -24.15 -29.63
C PRO A 4 0.51 -23.95 -29.96
N ALA A 5 1.36 -23.90 -28.93
CA ALA A 5 2.81 -23.83 -29.02
C ALA A 5 3.47 -24.31 -27.71
N ASP A 6 4.76 -24.61 -27.79
CA ASP A 6 5.64 -25.03 -26.69
C ASP A 6 6.54 -23.89 -26.16
N THR A 7 6.38 -22.68 -26.70
CA THR A 7 7.12 -21.48 -26.30
C THR A 7 6.20 -20.33 -25.90
N GLN A 8 6.68 -19.45 -25.01
CA GLN A 8 5.98 -18.22 -24.61
C GLN A 8 5.67 -17.34 -25.82
N MET A 9 6.63 -17.12 -26.73
CA MET A 9 6.41 -16.35 -27.96
C MET A 9 5.42 -17.03 -28.89
N GLY A 10 5.47 -18.35 -29.04
CA GLY A 10 4.51 -19.09 -29.86
C GLY A 10 3.08 -19.01 -29.32
N MET A 11 2.92 -19.03 -28.00
CA MET A 11 1.62 -18.84 -27.35
C MET A 11 1.08 -17.43 -27.54
N VAL A 12 1.94 -16.39 -27.47
CA VAL A 12 1.54 -15.00 -27.73
C VAL A 12 1.12 -14.82 -29.19
N ALA A 13 1.85 -15.40 -30.14
CA ALA A 13 1.47 -15.40 -31.55
C ALA A 13 0.13 -16.15 -31.78
N ALA A 14 -0.15 -17.21 -31.01
CA ALA A 14 -1.44 -17.88 -31.08
C ALA A 14 -2.59 -16.99 -30.58
N PHE A 15 -2.38 -16.24 -29.49
CA PHE A 15 -3.36 -15.25 -29.02
C PHE A 15 -3.62 -14.15 -30.04
N GLU A 16 -2.59 -13.65 -30.72
CA GLU A 16 -2.76 -12.70 -31.82
C GLU A 16 -3.63 -13.28 -32.94
N ARG A 17 -3.36 -14.53 -33.37
CA ARG A 17 -4.22 -15.23 -34.36
C ARG A 17 -5.66 -15.42 -33.91
N PHE A 18 -5.91 -15.49 -32.61
CA PHE A 18 -7.25 -15.58 -32.04
C PHE A 18 -7.95 -14.22 -31.90
N GLY A 19 -7.30 -13.13 -32.30
CA GLY A 19 -7.86 -11.77 -32.28
C GLY A 19 -7.56 -10.98 -31.01
N PHE A 20 -6.71 -11.48 -30.11
CA PHE A 20 -6.26 -10.71 -28.95
C PHE A 20 -5.21 -9.68 -29.36
N ARG A 21 -5.22 -8.51 -28.71
CA ARG A 21 -4.15 -7.51 -28.86
C ARG A 21 -2.91 -7.97 -28.09
N VAL A 22 -1.76 -8.00 -28.77
CA VAL A 22 -0.46 -8.32 -28.17
C VAL A 22 0.45 -7.09 -28.16
N ASN A 23 1.46 -7.08 -27.28
CA ASN A 23 2.36 -5.94 -27.16
C ASN A 23 3.48 -6.03 -28.22
N PRO A 24 3.60 -5.06 -29.16
CA PRO A 24 4.61 -5.10 -30.21
C PRO A 24 6.06 -4.95 -29.70
N LEU A 25 6.25 -4.52 -28.44
CA LEU A 25 7.56 -4.40 -27.80
C LEU A 25 8.06 -5.73 -27.23
N MET A 26 7.24 -6.79 -27.24
CA MET A 26 7.64 -8.12 -26.82
C MET A 26 8.52 -8.78 -27.89
N LYS A 27 9.76 -9.12 -27.53
CA LYS A 27 10.75 -9.69 -28.44
C LYS A 27 11.46 -10.88 -27.82
N LEU A 28 11.96 -11.77 -28.68
CA LEU A 28 12.82 -12.89 -28.30
C LEU A 28 14.29 -12.45 -28.33
N PHE A 29 15.06 -12.86 -27.35
CA PHE A 29 16.50 -12.60 -27.24
C PHE A 29 17.23 -13.88 -26.85
N ASP A 30 18.46 -14.01 -27.30
CA ASP A 30 19.39 -15.11 -27.03
C ASP A 30 20.56 -14.70 -26.12
N SER A 31 20.64 -13.42 -25.76
CA SER A 31 21.70 -12.81 -24.96
C SER A 31 21.14 -11.86 -23.90
N VAL A 32 21.90 -11.68 -22.81
CA VAL A 32 21.56 -10.73 -21.73
C VAL A 32 21.69 -9.29 -22.23
N GLU A 33 22.68 -9.03 -23.07
CA GLU A 33 22.95 -7.73 -23.69
C GLU A 33 21.73 -7.25 -24.49
N GLY A 34 21.17 -8.12 -25.35
CA GLY A 34 19.96 -7.80 -26.12
C GLY A 34 18.74 -7.50 -25.23
N LEU A 35 18.57 -8.24 -24.12
CA LEU A 35 17.51 -7.97 -23.13
C LEU A 35 17.68 -6.59 -22.47
N LEU A 36 18.92 -6.20 -22.16
CA LEU A 36 19.23 -4.91 -21.54
C LEU A 36 19.11 -3.73 -22.52
N GLU A 37 19.46 -3.93 -23.79
CA GLU A 37 19.24 -2.93 -24.84
C GLU A 37 17.75 -2.65 -25.06
N GLN A 38 16.93 -3.70 -25.15
CA GLN A 38 15.49 -3.55 -25.26
C GLN A 38 14.89 -2.87 -24.03
N TYR A 39 15.38 -3.19 -22.83
CA TYR A 39 14.99 -2.50 -21.61
C TYR A 39 15.26 -0.99 -21.69
N ARG A 40 16.48 -0.57 -22.09
CA ARG A 40 16.84 0.86 -22.22
C ARG A 40 16.02 1.56 -23.30
N LEU A 41 15.70 0.85 -24.39
CA LEU A 41 14.83 1.37 -25.45
C LEU A 41 13.41 1.62 -24.94
N ILE A 42 12.85 0.67 -24.18
CA ILE A 42 11.50 0.83 -23.61
C ILE A 42 11.52 1.95 -22.55
N GLU A 43 12.57 2.02 -21.72
CA GLU A 43 12.77 3.07 -20.72
C GLU A 43 12.78 4.46 -21.35
N SER A 44 13.56 4.66 -22.42
CA SER A 44 13.68 5.96 -23.08
C SER A 44 12.40 6.41 -23.78
N ASN A 45 11.57 5.45 -24.21
CA ASN A 45 10.27 5.71 -24.84
C ASN A 45 9.10 5.67 -23.85
N ARG A 46 9.34 5.47 -22.55
CA ARG A 46 8.28 5.26 -21.56
C ARG A 46 7.19 6.32 -21.59
N ALA A 47 7.57 7.60 -21.75
CA ALA A 47 6.64 8.73 -21.78
C ALA A 47 5.78 8.79 -23.06
N THR A 48 6.13 8.07 -24.13
CA THR A 48 5.46 8.15 -25.44
C THR A 48 4.57 6.95 -25.75
N LEU A 49 4.54 5.93 -24.88
CA LEU A 49 3.78 4.69 -25.11
C LEU A 49 2.26 4.87 -25.08
N GLY A 50 1.75 5.96 -24.53
CA GLY A 50 0.31 6.21 -24.37
C GLY A 50 -0.35 5.36 -23.28
N TYR A 51 0.46 4.66 -22.48
CA TYR A 51 0.06 3.89 -21.30
C TYR A 51 1.23 3.84 -20.31
N ASP A 52 0.90 3.67 -19.03
CA ASP A 52 1.92 3.57 -17.99
C ASP A 52 2.53 2.17 -17.92
N ILE A 53 3.84 2.14 -17.68
CA ILE A 53 4.61 0.92 -17.38
C ILE A 53 5.58 1.21 -16.24
N ASP A 54 5.91 0.18 -15.45
CA ASP A 54 6.84 0.26 -14.32
C ASP A 54 8.12 -0.55 -14.52
N GLY A 55 8.27 -1.19 -15.69
CA GLY A 55 9.44 -2.00 -16.06
C GLY A 55 9.18 -2.90 -17.26
N VAL A 56 10.01 -3.93 -17.38
CA VAL A 56 9.84 -5.04 -18.33
C VAL A 56 9.85 -6.37 -17.59
N VAL A 57 9.29 -7.41 -18.20
CA VAL A 57 9.32 -8.77 -17.64
C VAL A 57 10.16 -9.65 -18.55
N TYR A 58 11.23 -10.23 -17.99
CA TYR A 58 12.00 -11.27 -18.66
C TYR A 58 11.38 -12.62 -18.34
N LYS A 59 11.25 -13.49 -19.35
CA LYS A 59 10.70 -14.84 -19.22
C LYS A 59 11.54 -15.83 -19.99
N VAL A 60 11.81 -17.00 -19.42
CA VAL A 60 12.34 -18.13 -20.17
C VAL A 60 11.35 -18.52 -21.27
N ASN A 61 11.79 -18.61 -22.52
CA ASN A 61 10.87 -18.79 -23.64
C ASN A 61 10.28 -20.22 -23.73
N SER A 62 11.04 -21.27 -23.40
CA SER A 62 10.54 -22.65 -23.42
C SER A 62 9.55 -22.94 -22.28
N LEU A 63 8.34 -23.40 -22.61
CA LEU A 63 7.33 -23.75 -21.60
C LEU A 63 7.71 -25.01 -20.80
N GLU A 64 8.45 -25.94 -21.41
CA GLU A 64 8.99 -27.10 -20.70
C GLU A 64 9.98 -26.66 -19.60
N LEU A 65 10.87 -25.71 -19.91
CA LEU A 65 11.78 -25.16 -18.91
C LEU A 65 11.03 -24.38 -17.83
N GLN A 66 9.97 -23.65 -18.18
CA GLN A 66 9.12 -22.98 -17.17
C GLN A 66 8.50 -24.00 -16.20
N GLN A 67 7.95 -25.11 -16.71
CA GLN A 67 7.40 -26.19 -15.88
C GLN A 67 8.45 -26.80 -14.96
N ARG A 68 9.65 -27.08 -15.48
CA ARG A 68 10.77 -27.63 -14.70
C ARG A 68 11.28 -26.67 -13.62
N LEU A 69 11.33 -25.38 -13.92
CA LEU A 69 11.78 -24.35 -12.97
C LEU A 69 10.75 -24.13 -11.87
N GLY A 70 9.46 -24.17 -12.17
CA GLY A 70 8.38 -24.08 -11.18
C GLY A 70 8.28 -22.72 -10.48
N PHE A 71 7.81 -22.73 -9.24
CA PHE A 71 7.47 -21.54 -8.44
C PHE A 71 8.09 -21.61 -7.04
N VAL A 72 8.34 -20.44 -6.43
CA VAL A 72 8.62 -20.29 -4.99
C VAL A 72 7.49 -19.50 -4.37
N SER A 73 6.71 -20.13 -3.48
CA SER A 73 5.50 -19.54 -2.89
C SER A 73 4.54 -19.01 -3.97
N ARG A 74 4.51 -17.69 -4.19
CA ARG A 74 3.62 -17.03 -5.16
C ARG A 74 4.33 -16.54 -6.43
N SER A 75 5.64 -16.74 -6.57
CA SER A 75 6.44 -16.17 -7.67
C SER A 75 7.05 -17.26 -8.57
N PRO A 76 7.00 -17.14 -9.91
CA PRO A 76 7.67 -18.07 -10.81
C PRO A 76 9.19 -17.96 -10.72
N ARG A 77 9.91 -19.07 -10.91
CA ARG A 77 11.39 -19.09 -10.99
C ARG A 77 11.94 -18.76 -12.38
N TRP A 78 11.08 -18.78 -13.38
CA TRP A 78 11.41 -18.61 -14.81
C TRP A 78 11.09 -17.22 -15.35
N ALA A 79 10.67 -16.29 -14.49
CA ALA A 79 10.40 -14.91 -14.88
C ALA A 79 10.82 -13.93 -13.79
N ILE A 80 11.24 -12.73 -14.22
CA ILE A 80 11.58 -11.63 -13.32
C ILE A 80 11.09 -10.32 -13.90
N ALA A 81 10.53 -9.45 -13.05
CA ALA A 81 10.20 -8.08 -13.41
C ALA A 81 11.41 -7.19 -13.14
N HIS A 82 11.98 -6.62 -14.20
CA HIS A 82 13.05 -5.62 -14.12
C HIS A 82 12.42 -4.23 -14.18
N LYS A 83 12.26 -3.62 -13.00
CA LYS A 83 11.60 -2.32 -12.84
C LYS A 83 12.50 -1.17 -13.27
N PHE A 84 11.89 -0.13 -13.85
CA PHE A 84 12.60 1.12 -14.13
C PHE A 84 13.08 1.78 -12.83
N PRO A 85 14.14 2.61 -12.89
CA PRO A 85 14.52 3.45 -11.79
C PRO A 85 13.31 4.29 -11.39
N ALA A 86 12.99 4.22 -10.11
CA ALA A 86 11.84 4.94 -9.60
C ALA A 86 12.06 6.45 -9.72
N GLU A 87 11.04 7.14 -10.19
CA GLU A 87 11.09 8.57 -10.46
C GLU A 87 11.28 9.34 -9.17
N LYS A 88 12.14 10.37 -9.24
CA LYS A 88 12.49 11.21 -8.11
C LYS A 88 12.02 12.63 -8.36
N ALA A 89 11.58 13.29 -7.31
CA ALA A 89 11.35 14.72 -7.30
C ALA A 89 11.79 15.31 -5.96
N THR A 90 11.91 16.63 -5.90
CA THR A 90 12.12 17.34 -4.63
C THR A 90 10.89 18.16 -4.29
N THR A 91 10.55 18.22 -3.01
CA THR A 91 9.44 19.03 -2.51
C THR A 91 9.68 19.43 -1.06
N ILE A 92 8.82 20.27 -0.49
CA ILE A 92 8.92 20.73 0.90
C ILE A 92 8.14 19.77 1.80
N LEU A 93 8.78 19.32 2.89
CA LEU A 93 8.13 18.62 3.99
C LEU A 93 7.35 19.61 4.86
N THR A 94 6.04 19.66 4.73
CA THR A 94 5.19 20.63 5.45
C THR A 94 4.76 20.16 6.84
N GLY A 95 4.82 18.85 7.10
CA GLY A 95 4.46 18.28 8.39
C GLY A 95 4.73 16.79 8.47
N ILE A 96 4.60 16.22 9.66
CA ILE A 96 4.69 14.77 9.89
C ILE A 96 3.50 14.36 10.76
N ASP A 97 2.63 13.54 10.18
CA ASP A 97 1.51 12.94 10.90
C ASP A 97 1.90 11.56 11.42
N ILE A 98 1.39 11.19 12.59
CA ILE A 98 1.64 9.88 13.19
C ILE A 98 0.36 9.05 13.09
N GLN A 99 0.40 8.02 12.25
CA GLN A 99 -0.65 7.02 12.15
C GLN A 99 -0.43 5.93 13.20
N VAL A 100 -1.52 5.48 13.84
CA VAL A 100 -1.47 4.41 14.85
C VAL A 100 -2.06 3.15 14.23
N GLY A 101 -1.21 2.17 13.95
CA GLY A 101 -1.63 0.91 13.34
C GLY A 101 -2.32 -0.03 14.33
N ARG A 102 -2.85 -1.13 13.79
CA ARG A 102 -3.55 -2.21 14.54
C ARG A 102 -2.86 -2.69 15.82
N THR A 103 -1.55 -2.86 15.76
CA THR A 103 -0.71 -3.34 16.88
C THR A 103 -0.17 -2.21 17.76
N GLY A 104 -0.69 -1.00 17.58
CA GLY A 104 -0.24 0.20 18.27
C GLY A 104 0.99 0.86 17.63
N ALA A 105 1.56 0.32 16.55
CA ALA A 105 2.71 0.93 15.87
C ALA A 105 2.43 2.38 15.47
N LEU A 106 3.30 3.31 15.91
CA LEU A 106 3.27 4.70 15.49
C LEU A 106 4.11 4.83 14.21
N THR A 107 3.44 5.01 13.08
CA THR A 107 4.06 5.14 11.77
C THR A 107 4.04 6.60 11.32
N PRO A 108 5.20 7.24 11.14
CA PRO A 108 5.27 8.60 10.63
C PRO A 108 5.00 8.66 9.13
N VAL A 109 4.17 9.63 8.74
CA VAL A 109 3.82 9.94 7.36
C VAL A 109 4.15 11.41 7.10
N ALA A 110 5.03 11.65 6.13
CA ALA A 110 5.35 12.99 5.66
C ALA A 110 4.14 13.62 4.97
N ARG A 111 3.79 14.84 5.36
CA ARG A 111 2.93 15.76 4.59
C ARG A 111 3.82 16.61 3.72
N LEU A 112 3.54 16.64 2.42
CA LEU A 112 4.39 17.27 1.42
C LEU A 112 3.64 18.40 0.73
N ALA A 113 4.35 19.45 0.34
CA ALA A 113 3.85 20.37 -0.67
C ALA A 113 3.56 19.56 -1.95
N PRO A 114 2.40 19.76 -2.63
CA PRO A 114 2.03 18.97 -3.79
C PRO A 114 3.12 18.98 -4.87
N VAL A 115 3.52 17.79 -5.31
CA VAL A 115 4.57 17.61 -6.33
C VAL A 115 4.21 16.45 -7.26
N THR A 116 4.49 16.59 -8.55
CA THR A 116 4.25 15.52 -9.52
C THR A 116 5.43 14.58 -9.60
N VAL A 117 5.20 13.27 -9.43
CA VAL A 117 6.20 12.20 -9.58
C VAL A 117 5.59 11.02 -10.32
N GLY A 118 6.12 10.63 -11.48
CA GLY A 118 5.51 9.58 -12.29
C GLY A 118 4.09 9.91 -12.73
N GLY A 119 3.88 11.14 -13.19
CA GLY A 119 2.59 11.62 -13.68
C GLY A 119 1.49 11.82 -12.64
N VAL A 120 1.72 11.50 -11.36
CA VAL A 120 0.74 11.63 -10.27
C VAL A 120 1.18 12.68 -9.26
N VAL A 121 0.23 13.44 -8.75
CA VAL A 121 0.45 14.40 -7.66
C VAL A 121 0.58 13.65 -6.34
N VAL A 122 1.74 13.81 -5.70
CA VAL A 122 2.07 13.25 -4.39
C VAL A 122 1.98 14.36 -3.35
N THR A 123 1.21 14.10 -2.28
CA THR A 123 1.10 14.99 -1.11
C THR A 123 1.52 14.29 0.19
N ASN A 124 1.78 12.98 0.13
CA ASN A 124 2.14 12.17 1.29
C ASN A 124 3.23 11.16 0.92
N ALA A 125 4.14 10.88 1.85
CA ALA A 125 5.14 9.83 1.70
C ALA A 125 5.41 9.15 3.04
N THR A 126 5.79 7.87 3.01
CA THR A 126 6.18 7.16 4.24
C THR A 126 7.54 7.66 4.75
N LEU A 127 7.66 7.74 6.08
CA LEU A 127 8.93 7.94 6.79
C LEU A 127 9.34 6.70 7.57
N HIS A 128 8.67 5.55 7.37
CA HIS A 128 8.91 4.26 8.00
C HIS A 128 8.75 4.23 9.54
N ASN A 129 9.67 4.85 10.29
CA ASN A 129 9.72 4.83 11.76
C ASN A 129 10.57 5.99 12.32
N GLU A 130 10.66 6.09 13.66
CA GLU A 130 11.42 7.13 14.37
C GLU A 130 12.91 7.14 14.01
N ASP A 131 13.54 5.97 13.87
CA ASP A 131 14.97 5.84 13.52
C ASP A 131 15.24 6.30 12.10
N TYR A 132 14.33 5.96 11.17
CA TYR A 132 14.39 6.45 9.81
C TYR A 132 14.27 7.97 9.75
N ILE A 133 13.52 8.64 10.62
CA ILE A 133 13.55 10.12 10.68
C ILE A 133 14.92 10.63 11.14
N LYS A 134 15.58 9.91 12.06
CA LYS A 134 16.87 10.29 12.65
C LYS A 134 18.09 10.01 11.76
N GLY A 135 17.92 9.40 10.58
CA GLY A 135 19.09 9.00 9.78
C GLY A 135 19.65 7.64 10.15
N ILE A 136 18.84 6.75 10.75
CA ILE A 136 19.26 5.43 11.21
C ILE A 136 18.48 4.34 10.47
N GLY A 137 19.20 3.37 9.90
CA GLY A 137 18.65 2.21 9.21
C GLY A 137 18.25 1.08 10.17
N ASN A 138 17.58 0.05 9.63
CA ASN A 138 17.04 -1.06 10.43
C ASN A 138 18.08 -1.87 11.22
N SER A 139 19.37 -1.80 10.87
CA SER A 139 20.46 -2.49 11.57
C SER A 139 21.30 -1.51 12.41
N GLY A 140 20.78 -0.30 12.67
CA GLY A 140 21.46 0.75 13.43
C GLY A 140 22.51 1.54 12.65
N GLN A 141 22.75 1.19 11.39
CA GLN A 141 23.70 1.89 10.51
C GLN A 141 23.18 3.27 10.12
N PRO A 142 24.05 4.28 9.93
CA PRO A 142 23.63 5.56 9.38
C PRO A 142 23.09 5.38 7.96
N ILE A 143 21.94 6.00 7.68
CA ILE A 143 21.39 6.18 6.34
C ILE A 143 21.41 7.68 6.02
N ARG A 144 21.50 8.02 4.73
CA ARG A 144 21.68 9.42 4.29
C ARG A 144 22.85 10.09 5.01
N GLU A 145 23.94 9.34 5.24
CA GLU A 145 25.13 9.80 5.97
C GLU A 145 24.82 10.34 7.38
N GLY A 146 23.75 9.84 8.02
CA GLY A 146 23.32 10.27 9.35
C GLY A 146 22.44 11.52 9.36
N ARG A 147 21.98 12.00 8.19
CA ARG A 147 21.05 13.13 8.09
C ARG A 147 19.66 12.76 8.61
N ASP A 148 19.21 13.57 9.56
CA ASP A 148 17.83 13.58 10.05
C ASP A 148 16.90 14.31 9.08
N ILE A 149 15.60 14.09 9.23
CA ILE A 149 14.53 14.75 8.46
C ILE A 149 13.78 15.71 9.39
N ARG A 150 13.59 16.96 8.96
CA ARG A 150 12.95 18.02 9.74
C ARG A 150 11.81 18.66 8.97
N ILE A 151 10.75 19.04 9.70
CA ILE A 151 9.66 19.82 9.10
C ILE A 151 10.26 21.13 8.54
N GLY A 152 9.87 21.48 7.31
CA GLY A 152 10.42 22.60 6.54
C GLY A 152 11.56 22.20 5.59
N ASP A 153 12.13 21.00 5.71
CA ASP A 153 13.18 20.54 4.79
C ASP A 153 12.67 20.45 3.35
N THR A 154 13.55 20.79 2.41
CA THR A 154 13.40 20.31 1.03
C THR A 154 13.86 18.85 0.99
N VAL A 155 12.92 17.94 0.73
CA VAL A 155 13.16 16.50 0.70
C VAL A 155 13.14 15.96 -0.73
N SER A 156 14.01 15.00 -1.01
CA SER A 156 13.94 14.16 -2.19
C SER A 156 12.98 13.00 -1.93
N ILE A 157 11.99 12.83 -2.79
CA ILE A 157 11.03 11.73 -2.75
C ILE A 157 11.21 10.82 -3.95
N GLN A 158 10.80 9.57 -3.80
CA GLN A 158 10.84 8.58 -4.87
C GLN A 158 9.53 7.79 -4.92
N ARG A 159 9.08 7.48 -6.15
CA ARG A 159 7.93 6.61 -6.40
C ARG A 159 8.28 5.55 -7.45
N ALA A 160 8.06 4.28 -7.10
CA ALA A 160 8.30 3.14 -7.98
C ALA A 160 6.97 2.57 -8.51
N GLY A 161 6.58 2.89 -9.74
CA GLY A 161 5.28 2.48 -10.29
C GLY A 161 4.11 2.92 -9.40
N ASP A 162 3.18 2.01 -9.09
CA ASP A 162 2.01 2.27 -8.24
C ASP A 162 2.25 2.04 -6.73
N VAL A 163 3.51 2.05 -6.29
CA VAL A 163 3.89 1.86 -4.89
C VAL A 163 3.82 3.18 -4.10
N ILE A 164 3.58 3.06 -2.79
CA ILE A 164 3.57 4.16 -1.80
C ILE A 164 4.85 5.00 -1.95
N PRO A 165 4.75 6.33 -2.15
CA PRO A 165 5.91 7.21 -2.19
C PRO A 165 6.70 7.20 -0.88
N GLN A 166 8.02 7.35 -0.97
CA GLN A 166 8.91 7.42 0.19
C GLN A 166 9.84 8.64 0.10
N VAL A 167 10.14 9.26 1.23
CA VAL A 167 11.23 10.25 1.32
C VAL A 167 12.55 9.50 1.33
N ILE A 168 13.48 9.84 0.44
CA ILE A 168 14.78 9.16 0.32
C ILE A 168 15.95 9.97 0.89
N ASP A 169 15.92 11.29 0.81
CA ASP A 169 16.97 12.17 1.36
C ASP A 169 16.49 13.61 1.61
N VAL A 170 17.33 14.41 2.25
CA VAL A 170 17.17 15.85 2.45
C VAL A 170 18.17 16.60 1.57
N VAL A 171 17.71 17.69 0.94
CA VAL A 171 18.57 18.63 0.21
C VAL A 171 19.15 19.63 1.22
N MET A 172 20.31 19.30 1.79
CA MET A 172 20.90 20.02 2.92
C MET A 172 21.20 21.49 2.62
N GLU A 173 21.55 21.80 1.37
CA GLU A 173 21.85 23.16 0.92
C GLU A 173 20.63 24.09 1.01
N LYS A 174 19.43 23.51 1.13
CA LYS A 174 18.15 24.21 1.24
C LYS A 174 17.52 24.10 2.63
N ARG A 175 18.22 23.53 3.61
CA ARG A 175 17.70 23.39 4.97
C ARG A 175 17.55 24.78 5.60
N PRO A 176 16.35 25.15 6.11
CA PRO A 176 16.17 26.40 6.84
C PRO A 176 17.11 26.47 8.06
N PRO A 177 17.72 27.64 8.34
CA PRO A 177 18.67 27.81 9.44
C PRO A 177 18.03 27.63 10.83
N ASP A 178 16.72 27.81 10.94
CA ASP A 178 15.88 27.65 12.12
C ASP A 178 15.24 26.26 12.23
N SER A 179 15.65 25.29 11.40
CA SER A 179 15.08 23.94 11.38
C SER A 179 15.37 23.18 12.68
N VAL A 180 14.31 22.64 13.29
CA VAL A 180 14.38 21.89 14.55
C VAL A 180 14.28 20.38 14.29
N PRO A 181 15.10 19.53 14.93
CA PRO A 181 14.94 18.07 14.88
C PRO A 181 13.52 17.64 15.25
N TYR A 182 12.96 16.67 14.51
CA TYR A 182 11.62 16.19 14.80
C TYR A 182 11.57 15.40 16.12
N ALA A 183 10.75 15.88 17.06
CA ALA A 183 10.49 15.19 18.31
C ALA A 183 9.38 14.14 18.11
N PHE A 184 9.76 12.86 18.01
CA PHE A 184 8.80 11.77 17.89
C PHE A 184 7.95 11.65 19.15
N PRO A 185 6.61 11.48 19.05
CA PRO A 185 5.76 11.57 20.21
C PRO A 185 5.93 10.37 21.16
N VAL A 186 5.99 10.68 22.46
CA VAL A 186 6.04 9.70 23.56
C VAL A 186 4.67 9.33 24.10
N LEU A 187 3.63 10.02 23.64
CA LEU A 187 2.22 9.71 23.89
C LEU A 187 1.53 9.40 22.56
N CYS A 188 0.57 8.49 22.59
CA CYS A 188 -0.22 8.15 21.41
C CYS A 188 -1.11 9.34 21.03
N PRO A 189 -1.05 9.83 19.78
CA PRO A 189 -1.88 10.96 19.34
C PRO A 189 -3.37 10.61 19.29
N ALA A 190 -3.73 9.32 19.26
CA ALA A 190 -5.11 8.87 19.14
C ALA A 190 -5.82 8.68 20.50
N CYS A 191 -5.09 8.35 21.57
CA CYS A 191 -5.70 8.06 22.88
C CYS A 191 -4.96 8.63 24.10
N GLY A 192 -3.83 9.33 23.90
CA GLY A 192 -3.03 9.92 24.97
C GLY A 192 -2.24 8.92 25.82
N SER A 193 -2.42 7.61 25.65
CA SER A 193 -1.64 6.58 26.37
C SER A 193 -0.16 6.66 26.03
N HIS A 194 0.71 6.12 26.90
CA HIS A 194 2.14 6.06 26.63
C HIS A 194 2.46 5.33 25.32
N ALA A 195 3.43 5.86 24.59
CA ALA A 195 3.99 5.24 23.41
C ALA A 195 5.43 4.80 23.71
N VAL A 196 5.63 3.50 23.90
CA VAL A 196 6.87 2.90 24.37
C VAL A 196 7.61 2.25 23.20
N ARG A 197 8.93 2.32 23.24
CA ARG A 197 9.82 1.60 22.32
C ARG A 197 10.70 0.70 23.18
N GLU A 198 10.52 -0.60 23.05
CA GLU A 198 11.33 -1.59 23.79
C GLU A 198 12.77 -1.58 23.28
N GLU A 199 13.70 -2.03 24.13
CA GLU A 199 15.11 -2.13 23.75
C GLU A 199 15.28 -3.11 22.58
N GLY A 200 16.02 -2.69 21.55
CA GLY A 200 16.22 -3.47 20.32
C GLY A 200 15.11 -3.36 19.27
N GLU A 201 14.00 -2.66 19.55
CA GLU A 201 12.94 -2.42 18.57
C GLU A 201 13.07 -1.05 17.88
N ALA A 202 12.90 -1.02 16.55
CA ALA A 202 12.85 0.23 15.79
C ALA A 202 11.50 0.97 15.88
N VAL A 203 10.43 0.26 16.26
CA VAL A 203 9.05 0.76 16.19
C VAL A 203 8.53 1.10 17.59
N ARG A 204 8.16 2.36 17.79
CA ARG A 204 7.44 2.80 18.98
C ARG A 204 5.95 2.41 18.89
N ARG A 205 5.38 1.90 19.98
CA ARG A 205 3.99 1.42 20.02
C ARG A 205 3.17 2.05 21.15
N CYS A 206 1.92 2.37 20.84
CA CYS A 206 0.91 2.77 21.80
C CYS A 206 0.54 1.60 22.73
N THR A 207 0.65 1.82 24.04
CA THR A 207 0.29 0.84 25.08
C THR A 207 -1.20 0.83 25.42
N GLY A 208 -1.98 1.75 24.84
CA GLY A 208 -3.41 1.89 25.08
C GLY A 208 -4.25 0.68 24.64
N GLY A 209 -3.72 -0.21 23.80
CA GLY A 209 -4.32 -1.51 23.47
C GLY A 209 -5.83 -1.46 23.18
N LEU A 210 -6.63 -1.84 24.17
CA LEU A 210 -8.10 -1.89 24.11
C LEU A 210 -8.78 -0.51 24.20
N ILE A 211 -8.20 0.46 24.90
CA ILE A 211 -8.75 1.82 25.03
C ILE A 211 -8.40 2.71 23.85
N CYS A 212 -7.46 2.29 22.99
CA CYS A 212 -7.04 3.08 21.84
C CYS A 212 -8.06 2.93 20.69
N PRO A 213 -8.78 4.00 20.30
CA PRO A 213 -9.79 3.91 19.25
C PRO A 213 -9.16 3.61 17.89
N ALA A 214 -7.99 4.19 17.59
CA ALA A 214 -7.27 3.89 16.35
C ALA A 214 -6.91 2.39 16.24
N GLN A 215 -6.44 1.77 17.33
CA GLN A 215 -6.16 0.33 17.30
C GLN A 215 -7.44 -0.50 17.16
N ALA A 216 -8.56 -0.07 17.76
CA ALA A 216 -9.83 -0.76 17.64
C ALA A 216 -10.36 -0.72 16.19
N VAL A 217 -10.35 0.46 15.56
CA VAL A 217 -10.69 0.65 14.15
C VAL A 217 -9.80 -0.20 13.25
N GLU A 218 -8.48 -0.15 13.42
CA GLU A 218 -7.54 -0.92 12.60
C GLU A 218 -7.67 -2.44 12.80
N ARG A 219 -8.06 -2.90 14.00
CA ARG A 219 -8.41 -4.32 14.23
C ARG A 219 -9.66 -4.72 13.47
N LEU A 220 -10.70 -3.89 13.47
CA LEU A 220 -11.92 -4.14 12.70
C LEU A 220 -11.64 -4.13 11.20
N ARG A 221 -10.88 -3.16 10.69
CA ARG A 221 -10.44 -3.10 9.29
C ARG A 221 -9.67 -4.35 8.87
N HIS A 222 -8.75 -4.81 9.72
CA HIS A 222 -8.05 -6.07 9.44
C HIS A 222 -9.01 -7.27 9.43
N PHE A 223 -9.91 -7.35 10.40
CA PHE A 223 -10.88 -8.45 10.51
C PHE A 223 -11.70 -8.60 9.23
N VAL A 224 -12.22 -7.51 8.68
CA VAL A 224 -13.05 -7.52 7.45
C VAL A 224 -12.25 -7.60 6.15
N SER A 225 -10.92 -7.49 6.21
CA SER A 225 -10.07 -7.46 5.02
C SER A 225 -10.10 -8.77 4.22
N ARG A 226 -9.75 -8.69 2.94
CA ARG A 226 -9.69 -9.84 2.01
C ARG A 226 -8.79 -10.99 2.47
N GLY A 227 -7.77 -10.69 3.28
CA GLY A 227 -6.87 -11.70 3.84
C GLY A 227 -7.34 -12.31 5.16
N ALA A 228 -8.54 -11.95 5.63
CA ALA A 228 -9.14 -12.40 6.88
C ALA A 228 -10.58 -12.91 6.61
N PHE A 229 -11.62 -12.27 7.15
CA PHE A 229 -13.01 -12.68 6.91
C PHE A 229 -13.56 -12.27 5.53
N ASP A 230 -12.88 -11.37 4.81
CA ASP A 230 -13.25 -10.96 3.44
C ASP A 230 -14.74 -10.59 3.31
N ILE A 231 -15.15 -9.59 4.10
CA ILE A 231 -16.53 -9.08 4.13
C ILE A 231 -16.64 -7.91 3.15
N GLU A 232 -17.13 -8.21 1.96
CA GLU A 232 -17.36 -7.18 0.94
C GLU A 232 -18.34 -6.11 1.42
N GLY A 233 -18.03 -4.84 1.14
CA GLY A 233 -18.84 -3.70 1.56
C GLY A 233 -18.51 -3.13 2.94
N LEU A 234 -17.71 -3.81 3.77
CA LEU A 234 -17.12 -3.24 4.99
C LEU A 234 -15.68 -2.77 4.73
N GLY A 235 -15.54 -1.68 3.99
CA GLY A 235 -14.24 -1.04 3.77
C GLY A 235 -13.82 -0.10 4.91
N GLU A 236 -12.65 0.53 4.73
CA GLU A 236 -12.11 1.54 5.65
C GLU A 236 -13.14 2.60 6.04
N LYS A 237 -13.82 3.21 5.07
CA LYS A 237 -14.83 4.26 5.32
C LYS A 237 -16.03 3.75 6.11
N GLN A 238 -16.47 2.52 5.85
CA GLN A 238 -17.63 1.94 6.53
C GLN A 238 -17.29 1.58 7.98
N ILE A 239 -16.11 1.02 8.22
CA ILE A 239 -15.66 0.75 9.59
C ILE A 239 -15.54 2.05 10.39
N GLU A 240 -14.94 3.10 9.82
CA GLU A 240 -14.90 4.42 10.46
C GLU A 240 -16.29 4.95 10.77
N PHE A 241 -17.21 4.91 9.79
CA PHE A 241 -18.59 5.34 9.97
C PHE A 241 -19.29 4.59 11.11
N PHE A 242 -19.25 3.26 11.11
CA PHE A 242 -19.93 2.45 12.13
C PHE A 242 -19.26 2.53 13.50
N PHE A 243 -17.94 2.71 13.55
CA PHE A 243 -17.23 2.88 14.82
C PHE A 243 -17.59 4.22 15.47
N HIS A 244 -17.68 5.29 14.68
CA HIS A 244 -18.02 6.63 15.18
C HIS A 244 -19.52 6.92 15.21
N ALA A 245 -20.37 5.97 14.83
CA ALA A 245 -21.81 6.14 14.87
C ALA A 245 -22.32 6.36 16.30
N GLU A 246 -23.02 7.48 16.50
CA GLU A 246 -23.68 7.78 17.77
C GLU A 246 -24.85 6.84 18.03
N ASP A 247 -25.59 6.47 16.97
CA ASP A 247 -26.71 5.53 17.02
C ASP A 247 -26.24 4.12 17.45
N PRO A 248 -26.71 3.61 18.61
CA PRO A 248 -26.36 2.27 19.09
C PRO A 248 -26.74 1.13 18.13
N SER A 249 -27.73 1.35 17.26
CA SER A 249 -28.16 0.37 16.26
C SER A 249 -27.20 0.25 15.08
N LEU A 250 -26.28 1.21 14.91
CA LEU A 250 -25.27 1.23 13.85
C LEU A 250 -23.85 0.95 14.37
N ARG A 251 -23.64 1.12 15.67
CA ARG A 251 -22.33 1.05 16.32
C ARG A 251 -21.62 -0.30 16.15
N ILE A 252 -20.33 -0.28 15.79
CA ILE A 252 -19.47 -1.48 15.74
C ILE A 252 -18.18 -1.21 16.49
N TYR A 253 -17.97 -1.87 17.64
CA TYR A 253 -16.73 -1.77 18.42
C TYR A 253 -15.93 -3.07 18.46
N SER A 254 -16.58 -4.18 18.16
CA SER A 254 -16.00 -5.51 18.14
C SER A 254 -16.44 -6.29 16.89
N PRO A 255 -15.70 -7.35 16.50
CA PRO A 255 -16.11 -8.20 15.39
C PRO A 255 -17.51 -8.82 15.55
N ALA A 256 -17.93 -9.12 16.79
CA ALA A 256 -19.26 -9.67 17.05
C ALA A 256 -20.39 -8.70 16.68
N ASP A 257 -20.17 -7.39 16.84
CA ASP A 257 -21.17 -6.35 16.53
C ASP A 257 -21.52 -6.31 15.03
N ILE A 258 -20.59 -6.73 14.17
CA ILE A 258 -20.81 -6.84 12.72
C ILE A 258 -21.94 -7.83 12.44
N PHE A 259 -21.89 -9.00 13.06
CA PHE A 259 -22.86 -10.07 12.83
C PHE A 259 -24.21 -9.83 13.50
N THR A 260 -24.32 -8.85 14.40
CA THR A 260 -25.60 -8.43 15.00
C THR A 260 -26.20 -7.20 14.32
N LEU A 261 -25.47 -6.52 13.42
CA LEU A 261 -25.86 -5.26 12.78
C LEU A 261 -27.24 -5.36 12.10
N LYS A 262 -27.47 -6.42 11.33
CA LYS A 262 -28.75 -6.66 10.62
C LYS A 262 -29.94 -6.75 11.59
N ALA A 263 -29.78 -7.47 12.70
CA ALA A 263 -30.83 -7.63 13.70
C ALA A 263 -31.12 -6.30 14.42
N ARG A 264 -30.07 -5.54 14.76
CA ARG A 264 -30.22 -4.19 15.36
C ARG A 264 -30.91 -3.22 14.40
N GLN A 265 -30.56 -3.27 13.12
CA GLN A 265 -31.19 -2.46 12.07
C GLN A 265 -32.64 -2.85 11.77
N ALA A 266 -33.02 -4.12 11.94
CA ALA A 266 -34.41 -4.53 11.84
C ALA A 266 -35.28 -3.85 12.94
N ALA A 267 -34.76 -3.74 14.15
CA ALA A 267 -35.44 -3.11 15.29
C ALA A 267 -35.31 -1.57 15.34
N SER A 268 -34.37 -0.98 14.60
CA SER A 268 -34.13 0.47 14.61
C SER A 268 -35.23 1.26 13.89
N LEU A 269 -35.53 2.45 14.40
CA LEU A 269 -36.43 3.43 13.77
C LEU A 269 -35.75 4.09 12.55
N THR A 270 -34.45 4.36 12.65
CA THR A 270 -33.65 4.94 11.57
C THR A 270 -32.96 3.81 10.81
N LYS A 271 -33.44 3.54 9.59
CA LYS A 271 -32.85 2.51 8.74
C LYS A 271 -31.55 3.01 8.12
N LEU A 272 -30.55 2.13 8.09
CA LEU A 272 -29.24 2.37 7.47
C LEU A 272 -29.38 2.78 6.01
N GLU A 273 -30.38 2.26 5.29
CA GLU A 273 -30.64 2.62 3.89
C GLU A 273 -31.10 4.07 3.67
N ASN A 274 -31.41 4.80 4.76
CA ASN A 274 -31.76 6.21 4.75
C ASN A 274 -30.58 7.10 5.18
N VAL A 275 -29.42 6.51 5.47
CA VAL A 275 -28.20 7.25 5.79
C VAL A 275 -27.43 7.52 4.50
N ASP A 276 -26.90 8.73 4.35
CA ASP A 276 -26.13 9.10 3.17
C ASP A 276 -24.94 8.16 2.94
N GLY A 277 -24.74 7.74 1.69
CA GLY A 277 -23.77 6.71 1.31
C GLY A 277 -24.24 5.26 1.47
N PHE A 278 -25.42 5.00 2.05
CA PHE A 278 -25.99 3.67 2.21
C PHE A 278 -27.37 3.57 1.54
N GLY A 279 -27.44 3.11 0.30
CA GLY A 279 -28.72 2.84 -0.38
C GLY A 279 -29.25 1.43 -0.13
N ALA A 280 -30.54 1.20 -0.36
CA ALA A 280 -31.18 -0.10 -0.12
C ALA A 280 -30.44 -1.30 -0.75
N THR A 281 -29.93 -1.14 -1.97
CA THR A 281 -29.15 -2.20 -2.63
C THR A 281 -27.79 -2.44 -1.98
N SER A 282 -27.06 -1.40 -1.55
CA SER A 282 -25.76 -1.58 -0.90
C SER A 282 -25.93 -2.18 0.50
N VAL A 283 -26.95 -1.77 1.24
CA VAL A 283 -27.30 -2.33 2.54
C VAL A 283 -27.69 -3.81 2.44
N ARG A 284 -28.51 -4.18 1.45
CA ARG A 284 -28.86 -5.60 1.21
C ARG A 284 -27.63 -6.44 0.92
N LYS A 285 -26.72 -5.95 0.05
CA LYS A 285 -25.47 -6.64 -0.28
C LYS A 285 -24.54 -6.77 0.93
N LEU A 286 -24.40 -5.70 1.71
CA LEU A 286 -23.63 -5.68 2.94
C LEU A 286 -24.12 -6.75 3.93
N PHE A 287 -25.42 -6.82 4.17
CA PHE A 287 -25.99 -7.83 5.07
C PHE A 287 -25.82 -9.26 4.54
N ALA A 288 -25.95 -9.48 3.23
CA ALA A 288 -25.67 -10.77 2.63
C ALA A 288 -24.19 -11.17 2.83
N ALA A 289 -23.26 -10.27 2.53
CA ALA A 289 -21.82 -10.50 2.72
C ALA A 289 -21.45 -10.80 4.18
N ILE A 290 -22.10 -10.15 5.15
CA ILE A 290 -21.92 -10.45 6.57
C ILE A 290 -22.46 -11.86 6.91
N ASP A 291 -23.65 -12.21 6.41
CA ASP A 291 -24.28 -13.50 6.69
C ASP A 291 -23.49 -14.67 6.05
N ASP A 292 -22.96 -14.49 4.84
CA ASP A 292 -22.13 -15.47 4.13
C ASP A 292 -20.85 -15.82 4.91
N ARG A 293 -20.33 -14.87 5.70
CA ARG A 293 -19.10 -15.05 6.50
C ARG A 293 -19.37 -15.52 7.93
N ARG A 294 -20.59 -15.97 8.24
CA ARG A 294 -20.89 -16.68 9.50
C ARG A 294 -20.34 -18.10 9.50
N GLN A 295 -20.13 -18.68 8.33
CA GLN A 295 -19.47 -19.97 8.15
C GLN A 295 -18.10 -19.69 7.56
N VAL A 296 -17.05 -20.20 8.21
CA VAL A 296 -15.67 -20.07 7.73
C VAL A 296 -15.28 -21.45 7.20
N GLU A 297 -15.05 -21.53 5.90
CA GLU A 297 -14.46 -22.69 5.21
C GLU A 297 -12.92 -22.58 5.17
#